data_AF-A0A5M9KTC1-F1
#
_entry.id   AF-A0A5M9KTC1-F1
#
_cell.length_a   1.000
_cell.length_b   1.000
_cell.length_c   1.000
_cell.angle_alpha   90.00
_cell.angle_beta   90.00
_cell.angle_gamma   90.00
#
_symmetry.space_group_name_H-M   'P 1'
#
loop_
_entity.id
_entity.type
_entity.pdbx_description
1 polymer ?
#
loop_
_entity_poly.entity_id
_entity_poly.type
_entity_poly.pdbx_seq_one_letter_code
_entity_poly.pdbx_strand_id
1 'polypeptide(L)'
;MRSSSASRIHREPLVAPGASLSSSIQGSGPPTPQLEDEEDERMRAQLAQPIEPSRDLEEFVAYQNYTGGKSPSKTGHAAQIEMIYKDINGMIDALGWNARSLKSFTQYHQQPRPGHKIDRSVLERAQHEGHHGPWFDDFTLCEIKALRSLEEDLEQELDDGRLQGVLDKLTQISRLLRDKAKLLTRLNDVRREIINRKDPAKAEALRKAPLPKELADGQKALRNDYAQLLTLLRKAEDAVAVLRSRLATHSAQSGNTKNVPTMGNVRKTVLKLADLAERKNNEILIFEAELRRMGLADSSRPSSRASSSRNAGTPRPSRGTSLRNSIADNTPYLTPPTNRTRMTLSEVNRRALTPDVEATPTPGKGYGLFYTPEGSPSSGKGMEVSRLGDLVDEHMDTLRETAKSRKQVANGLKAALLKRGVKVTKVH
;
A
#
# COMPACT_ATOMS: atom_id res chain seq x y z
N MET A 1 -86.84 4.42 -44.17
CA MET A 1 -88.04 3.87 -44.82
C MET A 1 -87.63 3.09 -46.06
N ARG A 2 -88.27 1.93 -46.25
CA ARG A 2 -88.35 1.10 -47.48
C ARG A 2 -87.16 0.19 -47.82
N SER A 3 -87.48 -1.08 -47.58
CA SER A 3 -86.91 -2.32 -48.08
C SER A 3 -87.43 -2.62 -49.50
N SER A 4 -86.59 -3.27 -50.31
CA SER A 4 -86.89 -3.96 -51.57
C SER A 4 -85.72 -4.91 -51.83
N SER A 5 -85.84 -6.17 -52.23
CA SER A 5 -86.97 -7.00 -52.63
C SER A 5 -86.42 -8.42 -52.76
N ALA A 6 -87.17 -9.40 -52.23
CA ALA A 6 -86.92 -10.82 -52.42
C ALA A 6 -87.51 -11.31 -53.74
N SER A 7 -86.96 -12.38 -54.30
CA SER A 7 -87.63 -13.23 -55.29
C SER A 7 -87.37 -14.71 -54.95
N ARG A 8 -88.39 -15.36 -54.40
CA ARG A 8 -88.57 -16.83 -54.36
C ARG A 8 -89.47 -17.21 -55.52
N ILE A 9 -89.19 -18.30 -56.26
CA ILE A 9 -90.24 -19.06 -56.97
C ILE A 9 -89.96 -20.58 -56.89
N HIS A 10 -90.94 -21.25 -56.27
CA HIS A 10 -91.51 -22.59 -56.45
C HIS A 10 -90.66 -23.86 -56.70
N ARG A 11 -90.87 -24.83 -55.80
CA ARG A 11 -90.79 -26.28 -56.04
C ARG A 11 -92.22 -26.81 -56.25
N GLU A 12 -92.42 -27.63 -57.27
CA GLU A 12 -93.52 -28.61 -57.33
C GLU A 12 -92.96 -30.04 -57.17
N PRO A 13 -93.69 -30.97 -56.53
CA PRO A 13 -93.28 -32.36 -56.38
C PRO A 13 -94.00 -33.28 -57.38
N LEU A 14 -93.28 -34.25 -57.95
CA LEU A 14 -93.88 -35.44 -58.57
C LEU A 14 -93.38 -36.70 -57.86
N VAL A 15 -94.32 -37.56 -57.47
CA VAL A 15 -94.12 -38.80 -56.71
C VAL A 15 -94.32 -40.02 -57.62
N ALA A 16 -93.35 -40.94 -57.51
CA ALA A 16 -93.42 -42.42 -57.59
C ALA A 16 -93.44 -43.17 -58.95
N PRO A 17 -93.11 -44.49 -59.00
CA PRO A 17 -92.71 -45.41 -57.92
C PRO A 17 -91.45 -46.28 -58.18
N GLY A 18 -90.88 -46.79 -57.08
CA GLY A 18 -90.40 -48.18 -56.93
C GLY A 18 -89.43 -48.77 -57.96
N ALA A 19 -88.14 -48.75 -57.64
CA ALA A 19 -87.22 -49.85 -57.96
C ALA A 19 -86.12 -49.92 -56.91
N SER A 20 -86.12 -51.03 -56.17
CA SER A 20 -85.15 -51.41 -55.16
C SER A 20 -83.74 -51.52 -55.76
N LEU A 21 -82.79 -50.78 -55.20
CA LEU A 21 -81.35 -51.03 -55.35
C LEU A 21 -80.70 -51.12 -53.96
N SER A 22 -81.30 -51.95 -53.10
CA SER A 22 -80.64 -52.49 -51.92
C SER A 22 -79.99 -53.81 -52.28
N SER A 23 -78.88 -53.77 -53.01
CA SER A 23 -77.87 -54.82 -53.07
C SER A 23 -76.77 -54.39 -54.02
N SER A 24 -75.51 -54.57 -53.63
CA SER A 24 -74.31 -54.24 -54.39
C SER A 24 -73.83 -52.80 -54.20
N ILE A 25 -73.21 -52.55 -53.05
CA ILE A 25 -71.77 -52.27 -52.91
C ILE A 25 -71.51 -52.34 -51.40
N GLN A 26 -71.33 -53.57 -50.90
CA GLN A 26 -70.41 -53.80 -49.78
C GLN A 26 -69.01 -53.67 -50.39
N GLY A 27 -68.61 -52.44 -50.68
CA GLY A 27 -67.22 -52.10 -50.86
C GLY A 27 -66.69 -51.86 -49.46
N SER A 28 -65.96 -52.84 -48.93
CA SER A 28 -65.01 -52.59 -47.85
C SER A 28 -64.23 -51.33 -48.22
N GLY A 29 -64.48 -50.22 -47.53
CA GLY A 29 -63.56 -49.09 -47.59
C GLY A 29 -62.16 -49.64 -47.33
N PRO A 30 -61.13 -49.22 -48.09
CA PRO A 30 -59.77 -49.64 -47.79
C PRO A 30 -59.54 -49.39 -46.30
N PRO A 31 -58.97 -50.35 -45.55
CA PRO A 31 -58.66 -50.11 -44.15
C PRO A 31 -57.86 -48.81 -44.11
N THR A 32 -58.36 -47.80 -43.39
CA THR A 32 -57.56 -46.62 -43.08
C THR A 32 -56.26 -47.17 -42.50
N PRO A 33 -55.11 -47.07 -43.21
CA PRO A 33 -53.87 -47.45 -42.57
C PRO A 33 -53.77 -46.54 -41.36
N GLN A 34 -53.64 -47.10 -40.15
CA GLN A 34 -53.28 -46.33 -38.98
C GLN A 34 -51.94 -45.65 -39.31
N LEU A 35 -52.02 -44.37 -39.66
CA LEU A 35 -50.89 -43.49 -39.94
C LEU A 35 -50.34 -42.98 -38.60
N GLU A 36 -50.14 -43.90 -37.67
CA GLU A 36 -49.62 -43.66 -36.33
C GLU A 36 -48.11 -43.96 -36.41
N ASP A 37 -47.33 -42.92 -36.72
CA ASP A 37 -45.87 -43.03 -36.55
C ASP A 37 -45.61 -43.06 -35.04
N GLU A 38 -45.33 -44.26 -34.52
CA GLU A 38 -45.03 -44.50 -33.10
C GLU A 38 -43.92 -43.57 -32.57
N GLU A 39 -43.02 -43.11 -33.44
CA GLU A 39 -41.94 -42.16 -33.10
C GLU A 39 -42.45 -40.75 -32.80
N ASP A 40 -43.37 -40.23 -33.62
CA ASP A 40 -43.97 -38.91 -33.43
C ASP A 40 -44.85 -38.89 -32.17
N GLU A 41 -45.60 -39.97 -31.92
CA GLU A 41 -46.40 -40.09 -30.70
C GLU A 41 -45.53 -40.15 -29.44
N ARG A 42 -44.39 -40.85 -29.50
CA ARG A 42 -43.42 -40.85 -28.40
C ARG A 42 -42.83 -39.47 -28.15
N MET A 43 -42.47 -38.73 -29.20
CA MET A 43 -41.96 -37.36 -29.06
C MET A 43 -43.01 -36.43 -28.48
N ARG A 44 -44.26 -36.49 -28.96
CA ARG A 44 -45.36 -35.68 -28.41
C ARG A 44 -45.66 -36.01 -26.96
N ALA A 45 -45.61 -37.29 -26.60
CA ALA A 45 -45.77 -37.71 -25.20
C ALA A 45 -44.67 -37.13 -24.30
N GLN A 46 -43.42 -37.05 -24.78
CA GLN A 46 -42.32 -36.41 -24.07
C GLN A 46 -42.43 -34.88 -24.02
N LEU A 47 -42.88 -34.25 -25.11
CA LEU A 47 -43.16 -32.81 -25.15
C LEU A 47 -44.31 -32.40 -24.22
N ALA A 48 -45.27 -33.30 -23.99
CA ALA A 48 -46.37 -33.09 -23.06
C ALA A 48 -45.97 -33.24 -21.58
N GLN A 49 -44.79 -33.79 -21.28
CA GLN A 49 -44.29 -33.87 -19.91
C GLN A 49 -43.96 -32.48 -19.36
N PRO A 50 -44.06 -32.29 -18.03
CA PRO A 50 -43.60 -31.07 -17.40
C PRO A 50 -42.13 -30.81 -17.74
N ILE A 51 -41.78 -29.53 -17.75
CA ILE A 51 -40.45 -29.06 -18.13
C ILE A 51 -39.61 -29.01 -16.86
N GLU A 52 -38.57 -29.83 -16.82
CA GLU A 52 -37.58 -29.80 -15.75
C GLU A 52 -36.61 -28.63 -15.99
N PRO A 53 -36.36 -27.76 -15.00
CA PRO A 53 -35.42 -26.65 -15.16
C PRO A 53 -33.99 -27.20 -15.28
N SER A 54 -33.28 -26.81 -16.34
CA SER A 54 -31.90 -27.19 -16.61
C SER A 54 -31.02 -25.95 -16.75
N ARG A 55 -29.77 -26.03 -16.30
CA ARG A 55 -28.79 -24.96 -16.46
C ARG A 55 -28.22 -24.91 -17.87
N ASP A 56 -27.93 -26.07 -18.43
CA ASP A 56 -27.29 -26.17 -19.73
C ASP A 56 -28.35 -26.15 -20.82
N LEU A 57 -28.13 -25.32 -21.83
CA LEU A 57 -28.97 -25.28 -23.01
C LEU A 57 -28.65 -26.51 -23.87
N GLU A 58 -29.67 -27.34 -24.14
CA GLU A 58 -29.50 -28.48 -25.04
C GLU A 58 -29.18 -28.00 -26.46
N GLU A 59 -28.45 -28.81 -27.21
CA GLU A 59 -28.09 -28.50 -28.60
C GLU A 59 -29.34 -28.27 -29.45
N PHE A 60 -29.27 -27.27 -30.33
CA PHE A 60 -30.38 -26.94 -31.21
C PHE A 60 -30.65 -28.10 -32.20
N VAL A 61 -31.85 -28.67 -32.11
CA VAL A 61 -32.29 -29.73 -33.00
C VAL A 61 -32.83 -29.11 -34.28
N ALA A 62 -31.99 -29.08 -35.32
CA ALA A 62 -32.46 -28.74 -36.66
C ALA A 62 -33.27 -29.90 -37.23
N TYR A 63 -34.46 -29.59 -37.77
CA TYR A 63 -35.23 -30.58 -38.51
C TYR A 63 -34.39 -31.07 -39.70
N GLN A 64 -34.04 -32.35 -39.70
CA GLN A 64 -33.46 -33.00 -40.88
C GLN A 64 -34.60 -33.68 -41.63
N ASN A 65 -34.76 -33.29 -42.90
CA ASN A 65 -35.82 -33.82 -43.76
C ASN A 65 -35.91 -35.34 -43.63
N TYR A 66 -37.11 -35.84 -43.40
CA TYR A 66 -37.43 -37.28 -43.32
C TYR A 66 -37.06 -38.05 -44.62
N THR A 67 -36.65 -37.34 -45.67
CA THR A 67 -36.09 -37.88 -46.92
C THR A 67 -34.70 -38.51 -46.75
N GLY A 68 -34.07 -38.41 -45.58
CA GLY A 68 -32.77 -39.00 -45.26
C GLY A 68 -32.79 -40.52 -45.08
N GLY A 69 -32.93 -41.29 -46.17
CA GLY A 69 -32.35 -42.64 -46.24
C GLY A 69 -33.26 -43.79 -46.70
N LYS A 70 -34.57 -43.61 -46.82
CA LYS A 70 -35.44 -44.62 -47.44
C LYS A 70 -36.33 -43.96 -48.48
N SER A 71 -36.02 -44.22 -49.74
CA SER A 71 -36.87 -43.85 -50.88
C SER A 71 -38.30 -44.34 -50.60
N PRO A 72 -39.32 -43.46 -50.76
CA PRO A 72 -40.69 -43.83 -50.48
C PRO A 72 -41.11 -44.96 -51.43
N SER A 73 -41.31 -46.15 -50.90
CA SER A 73 -41.82 -47.31 -51.65
C SER A 73 -43.24 -47.09 -52.20
N LYS A 74 -43.90 -45.98 -51.82
CA LYS A 74 -45.26 -45.62 -52.23
C LYS A 74 -45.19 -44.45 -53.22
N THR A 75 -45.66 -44.66 -54.45
CA THR A 75 -45.76 -43.63 -55.49
C THR A 75 -47.23 -43.24 -55.68
N GLY A 76 -47.56 -41.94 -55.61
CA GLY A 76 -48.92 -41.41 -55.83
C GLY A 76 -49.25 -40.13 -55.03
N HIS A 77 -50.33 -39.42 -55.37
CA HIS A 77 -50.75 -38.19 -54.68
C HIS A 77 -51.00 -38.41 -53.17
N ALA A 78 -51.52 -39.57 -52.77
CA ALA A 78 -51.70 -39.92 -51.36
C ALA A 78 -50.35 -40.01 -50.59
N ALA A 79 -49.30 -40.54 -51.23
CA ALA A 79 -47.97 -40.61 -50.64
C ALA A 79 -47.31 -39.23 -50.53
N GLN A 80 -47.61 -38.31 -51.47
CA GLN A 80 -47.17 -36.91 -51.38
C GLN A 80 -47.84 -36.19 -50.21
N ILE A 81 -49.15 -36.39 -50.00
CA ILE A 81 -49.89 -35.80 -48.87
C ILE A 81 -49.39 -36.37 -47.54
N GLU A 82 -49.15 -37.68 -47.46
CA GLU A 82 -48.57 -38.33 -46.27
C GLU A 82 -47.18 -37.75 -45.95
N MET A 83 -46.33 -37.56 -46.95
CA MET A 83 -44.99 -36.97 -46.78
C MET A 83 -45.06 -35.53 -46.27
N ILE A 84 -45.96 -34.70 -46.82
CA ILE A 84 -46.14 -33.32 -46.36
C ILE A 84 -46.64 -33.30 -44.91
N TYR A 85 -47.56 -34.18 -44.54
CA TYR A 85 -48.07 -34.26 -43.16
C TYR A 85 -46.97 -34.65 -42.17
N LYS A 86 -46.12 -35.63 -42.51
CA LYS A 86 -44.97 -36.03 -41.68
C LYS A 86 -43.90 -34.94 -41.60
N ASP A 87 -43.65 -34.23 -42.70
CA ASP A 87 -42.70 -33.11 -42.76
C ASP A 87 -43.14 -31.96 -41.84
N ILE A 88 -44.41 -31.55 -41.95
CA ILE A 88 -45.00 -30.50 -41.10
C ILE A 88 -44.97 -30.90 -39.62
N ASN A 89 -45.38 -32.13 -39.29
CA ASN A 89 -45.39 -32.60 -37.91
C ASN A 89 -43.97 -32.73 -37.34
N GLY A 90 -43.03 -33.26 -38.12
CA GLY A 90 -41.64 -33.34 -37.71
C GLY A 90 -41.00 -31.96 -37.48
N MET A 91 -41.34 -30.96 -38.30
CA MET A 91 -40.94 -29.57 -38.06
C MET A 91 -41.55 -29.00 -36.77
N ILE A 92 -42.84 -29.28 -36.50
CA ILE A 92 -43.52 -28.83 -35.28
C ILE A 92 -42.91 -29.50 -34.05
N ASP A 93 -42.60 -30.79 -34.12
CA ASP A 93 -42.01 -31.54 -33.02
C ASP A 93 -40.58 -31.06 -32.73
N ALA A 94 -39.76 -30.84 -33.78
CA ALA A 94 -38.42 -30.24 -33.63
C ALA A 94 -38.48 -28.82 -33.03
N LEU A 95 -39.44 -27.99 -33.46
CA LEU A 95 -39.67 -26.67 -32.86
C LEU A 95 -40.09 -26.80 -31.39
N GLY A 96 -40.99 -27.73 -31.08
CA GLY A 96 -41.44 -28.02 -29.73
C GLY A 96 -40.30 -28.42 -28.81
N TRP A 97 -39.38 -29.25 -29.30
CA TRP A 97 -38.16 -29.65 -28.57
C TRP A 97 -37.24 -28.47 -28.27
N ASN A 98 -36.93 -27.66 -29.28
CA ASN A 98 -36.12 -26.46 -29.08
C ASN A 98 -36.78 -25.45 -28.13
N ALA A 99 -38.10 -25.26 -28.24
CA ALA A 99 -38.86 -24.41 -27.33
C ALA A 99 -38.85 -24.95 -25.89
N ARG A 100 -38.92 -26.28 -25.72
CA ARG A 100 -38.83 -26.94 -24.41
C ARG A 100 -37.45 -26.74 -23.78
N SER A 101 -36.37 -26.91 -24.54
CA SER A 101 -34.99 -26.66 -24.10
C SER A 101 -34.76 -25.18 -23.70
N LEU A 102 -35.27 -24.23 -24.49
CA LEU A 102 -35.20 -22.81 -24.11
C LEU A 102 -36.01 -22.50 -22.85
N LYS A 103 -37.17 -23.15 -22.68
CA LYS A 103 -38.02 -22.95 -21.52
C LYS A 103 -37.41 -23.56 -20.25
N SER A 104 -36.76 -24.71 -20.32
CA SER A 104 -36.04 -25.29 -19.18
C SER A 104 -34.88 -24.39 -18.75
N PHE A 105 -34.09 -23.89 -19.70
CA PHE A 105 -32.99 -22.95 -19.45
C PHE A 105 -33.46 -21.65 -18.79
N THR A 106 -34.48 -21.02 -19.37
CA THR A 106 -35.02 -19.77 -18.84
C THR A 106 -35.65 -19.95 -17.47
N GLN A 107 -36.37 -21.06 -17.23
CA GLN A 107 -36.97 -21.34 -15.92
C GLN A 107 -35.91 -21.56 -14.84
N TYR A 108 -34.81 -22.26 -15.15
CA TYR A 108 -33.70 -22.44 -14.23
C TYR A 108 -33.07 -21.10 -13.81
N HIS A 109 -32.93 -20.17 -14.76
CA HIS A 109 -32.29 -18.88 -14.51
C HIS A 109 -33.23 -17.77 -14.02
N GLN A 110 -34.53 -18.04 -13.88
CA GLN A 110 -35.51 -17.08 -13.37
C GLN A 110 -35.47 -16.93 -11.85
N GLN A 111 -35.05 -17.95 -11.12
CA GLN A 111 -35.03 -17.97 -9.66
C GLN A 111 -33.65 -18.33 -9.12
N PRO A 112 -33.19 -17.68 -8.05
CA PRO A 112 -31.94 -18.04 -7.40
C PRO A 112 -32.05 -19.45 -6.81
N ARG A 113 -30.90 -20.13 -6.71
CA ARG A 113 -30.86 -21.44 -6.03
C ARG A 113 -31.29 -21.29 -4.57
N PRO A 114 -32.06 -22.24 -4.03
CA PRO A 114 -32.50 -22.17 -2.63
C PRO A 114 -31.29 -22.18 -1.70
N GLY A 115 -31.14 -21.12 -0.90
CA GLY A 115 -30.03 -20.95 0.04
C GLY A 115 -28.77 -20.32 -0.55
N HIS A 116 -28.74 -20.01 -1.85
CA HIS A 116 -27.69 -19.19 -2.44
C HIS A 116 -28.02 -17.70 -2.25
N LYS A 117 -27.06 -16.95 -1.73
CA LYS A 117 -27.14 -15.50 -1.56
C LYS A 117 -25.85 -14.87 -2.05
N ILE A 118 -25.99 -13.74 -2.73
CA ILE A 118 -24.85 -12.97 -3.21
C ILE A 118 -24.40 -12.03 -2.10
N ASP A 119 -23.32 -12.43 -1.45
CA ASP A 119 -22.63 -11.65 -0.42
C ASP A 119 -21.14 -11.53 -0.78
N ARG A 120 -20.41 -10.69 -0.05
CA ARG A 120 -18.95 -10.50 -0.22
C ARG A 120 -18.15 -11.80 -0.13
N SER A 121 -18.61 -12.76 0.68
CA SER A 121 -17.99 -14.09 0.81
C SER A 121 -18.00 -14.89 -0.50
N VAL A 122 -18.97 -14.63 -1.38
CA VAL A 122 -19.04 -15.26 -2.71
C VAL A 122 -17.98 -14.68 -3.64
N LEU A 123 -17.73 -13.36 -3.56
CA LEU A 123 -16.65 -12.70 -4.32
C LEU A 123 -15.27 -13.19 -3.85
N GLU A 124 -15.07 -13.34 -2.54
CA GLU A 124 -13.84 -13.90 -1.98
C GLU A 124 -13.62 -15.34 -2.47
N ARG A 125 -14.67 -16.16 -2.45
CA ARG A 125 -14.62 -17.52 -2.97
C ARG A 125 -14.27 -17.55 -4.47
N ALA A 126 -14.90 -16.69 -5.26
CA ALA A 126 -14.59 -16.55 -6.69
C ALA A 126 -13.14 -16.13 -6.94
N GLN A 127 -12.59 -15.24 -6.11
CA GLN A 127 -11.19 -14.83 -6.18
C GLN A 127 -10.23 -15.98 -5.81
N HIS A 128 -10.59 -16.81 -4.83
CA HIS A 128 -9.77 -17.95 -4.40
C HIS A 128 -9.81 -19.14 -5.37
N GLU A 129 -10.99 -19.46 -5.93
CA GLU A 129 -11.20 -20.63 -6.79
C GLU A 129 -10.92 -20.35 -8.27
N GLY A 130 -10.84 -19.07 -8.68
CA GLY A 130 -10.53 -18.66 -10.04
C GLY A 130 -11.73 -18.69 -10.99
N HIS A 131 -11.51 -18.44 -12.29
CA HIS A 131 -12.57 -18.19 -13.27
C HIS A 131 -13.50 -19.40 -13.57
N HIS A 132 -13.06 -20.62 -13.28
CA HIS A 132 -13.82 -21.86 -13.51
C HIS A 132 -13.99 -22.66 -12.21
N GLY A 133 -14.08 -21.95 -11.08
CA GLY A 133 -14.31 -22.58 -9.80
C GLY A 133 -15.74 -23.12 -9.65
N PRO A 134 -15.97 -24.04 -8.70
CA PRO A 134 -17.30 -24.55 -8.36
C PRO A 134 -18.34 -23.46 -8.08
N TRP A 135 -17.90 -22.29 -7.61
CA TRP A 135 -18.77 -21.13 -7.42
C TRP A 135 -19.56 -20.75 -8.69
N PHE A 136 -19.01 -20.93 -9.89
CA PHE A 136 -19.67 -20.56 -11.15
C PHE A 136 -20.94 -21.38 -11.40
N ASP A 137 -21.00 -22.58 -10.83
CA ASP A 137 -22.12 -23.51 -11.01
C ASP A 137 -23.33 -23.20 -10.14
N ASP A 138 -23.12 -22.38 -9.11
CA ASP A 138 -24.16 -21.95 -8.19
C ASP A 138 -24.91 -20.69 -8.67
N PHE A 139 -24.32 -19.93 -9.60
CA PHE A 139 -24.92 -18.69 -10.09
C PHE A 139 -26.03 -18.93 -11.12
N THR A 140 -27.07 -18.10 -11.00
CA THR A 140 -28.18 -18.00 -11.94
C THR A 140 -28.19 -16.61 -12.59
N LEU A 141 -28.88 -16.42 -13.74
CA LEU A 141 -28.84 -15.12 -14.43
C LEU A 141 -29.67 -14.05 -13.71
N CYS A 142 -30.72 -14.40 -12.97
CA CYS A 142 -31.54 -13.42 -12.24
C CYS A 142 -30.77 -12.72 -11.10
N GLU A 143 -29.74 -13.39 -10.58
CA GLU A 143 -28.83 -12.94 -9.54
C GLU A 143 -27.92 -11.78 -9.99
N ILE A 144 -27.84 -11.48 -11.29
CA ILE A 144 -27.12 -10.29 -11.79
C ILE A 144 -27.59 -8.98 -11.14
N LYS A 145 -28.86 -8.88 -10.78
CA LYS A 145 -29.42 -7.69 -10.11
C LYS A 145 -28.86 -7.54 -8.70
N ALA A 146 -28.74 -8.66 -7.97
CA ALA A 146 -28.16 -8.68 -6.63
C ALA A 146 -26.64 -8.45 -6.67
N LEU A 147 -25.97 -8.90 -7.73
CA LEU A 147 -24.55 -8.59 -7.95
C LEU A 147 -24.34 -7.10 -8.20
N ARG A 148 -25.21 -6.46 -9.00
CA ARG A 148 -25.18 -5.01 -9.20
C ARG A 148 -25.43 -4.25 -7.90
N SER A 149 -26.40 -4.65 -7.08
CA SER A 149 -26.61 -3.97 -5.79
C SER A 149 -25.40 -4.13 -4.86
N LEU A 150 -24.79 -5.32 -4.84
CA LEU A 150 -23.55 -5.54 -4.08
C LEU A 150 -22.40 -4.67 -4.59
N GLU A 151 -22.28 -4.49 -5.91
CA GLU A 151 -21.30 -3.59 -6.52
C GLU A 151 -21.51 -2.14 -6.07
N GLU A 152 -22.76 -1.65 -6.11
CA GLU A 152 -23.14 -0.31 -5.64
C GLU A 152 -22.83 -0.12 -4.14
N ASP A 153 -23.13 -1.11 -3.31
CA ASP A 153 -22.83 -1.09 -1.87
C ASP A 153 -21.32 -1.04 -1.61
N LEU A 154 -20.53 -1.82 -2.36
CA LEU A 154 -19.06 -1.83 -2.25
C LEU A 154 -18.43 -0.52 -2.74
N GLU A 155 -18.97 0.09 -3.79
CA GLU A 155 -18.55 1.41 -4.25
C GLU A 155 -18.81 2.47 -3.19
N GLN A 156 -19.98 2.44 -2.55
CA GLN A 156 -20.32 3.34 -1.46
C GLN A 156 -19.41 3.14 -0.23
N GLU A 157 -19.14 1.89 0.17
CA GLU A 157 -18.21 1.59 1.26
C GLU A 157 -16.79 2.09 0.95
N LEU A 158 -16.35 1.95 -0.30
CA LEU A 158 -15.04 2.44 -0.74
C LEU A 158 -14.96 3.97 -0.68
N ASP A 159 -16.02 4.66 -1.09
CA ASP A 159 -16.10 6.12 -1.03
C ASP A 159 -16.20 6.65 0.40
N ASP A 160 -16.91 5.95 1.29
CA ASP A 160 -16.97 6.27 2.73
C ASP A 160 -15.63 6.02 3.42
N GLY A 161 -14.93 4.94 3.04
CA GLY A 161 -13.58 4.60 3.52
C GLY A 161 -12.49 5.51 2.95
N ARG A 162 -12.80 6.30 1.91
CA ARG A 162 -11.84 7.16 1.25
C ARG A 162 -11.36 8.24 2.20
N LEU A 163 -10.06 8.24 2.48
CA LEU A 163 -9.42 9.27 3.30
C LEU A 163 -9.50 10.63 2.60
N GLN A 164 -10.48 11.44 2.99
CA GLN A 164 -10.61 12.82 2.54
C GLN A 164 -9.64 13.74 3.32
N GLY A 165 -9.13 14.77 2.65
CA GLY A 165 -8.29 15.79 3.30
C GLY A 165 -6.96 15.27 3.84
N VAL A 166 -6.28 14.37 3.10
CA VAL A 166 -5.00 13.77 3.52
C VAL A 166 -3.95 14.84 3.88
N LEU A 167 -3.83 15.88 3.05
CA LEU A 167 -2.89 16.97 3.30
C LEU A 167 -3.23 17.74 4.58
N ASP A 168 -4.50 18.07 4.79
CA ASP A 168 -4.94 18.77 6.00
C ASP A 168 -4.69 17.92 7.25
N LYS A 169 -5.01 16.63 7.22
CA LYS A 169 -4.72 15.70 8.31
C LYS A 169 -3.22 15.61 8.58
N LEU A 170 -2.38 15.57 7.55
CA LEU A 170 -0.91 15.56 7.70
C LEU A 170 -0.41 16.87 8.32
N THR A 171 -0.95 18.02 7.90
CA THR A 171 -0.61 19.31 8.52
C THR A 171 -1.04 19.37 9.98
N GLN A 172 -2.21 18.82 10.32
CA GLN A 172 -2.69 18.70 11.71
C GLN A 172 -1.77 17.82 12.54
N ILE A 173 -1.37 16.64 12.04
CA ILE A 173 -0.41 15.76 12.72
C ILE A 173 0.93 16.49 12.92
N SER A 174 1.43 17.17 11.90
CA SER A 174 2.67 17.95 11.98
C SER A 174 2.58 19.07 13.02
N ARG A 175 1.42 19.73 13.14
CA ARG A 175 1.15 20.73 14.17
C ARG A 175 1.13 20.09 15.56
N LEU A 176 0.39 19.00 15.73
CA LEU A 176 0.29 18.27 17.01
C LEU A 176 1.66 17.76 17.49
N LEU A 177 2.51 17.28 16.59
CA LEU A 177 3.88 16.87 16.93
C LEU A 177 4.72 18.04 17.44
N ARG A 178 4.64 19.20 16.78
CA ARG A 178 5.33 20.41 17.25
C ARG A 178 4.80 20.88 18.60
N ASP A 179 3.49 20.84 18.80
CA ASP A 179 2.87 21.28 20.04
C ASP A 179 3.18 20.31 21.20
N LYS A 180 3.24 19.01 20.95
CA LYS A 180 3.76 18.01 21.91
C LYS A 180 5.18 18.33 22.34
N ALA A 181 6.08 18.63 21.38
CA ALA A 181 7.46 18.99 21.71
C ALA A 181 7.52 20.24 22.60
N LYS A 182 6.75 21.30 22.27
CA LYS A 182 6.66 22.52 23.09
C LYS A 182 6.13 22.23 24.51
N LEU A 183 5.10 21.40 24.64
CA LEU A 183 4.51 21.01 25.93
C LEU A 183 5.52 20.25 26.78
N LEU A 184 6.30 19.33 26.20
CA LEU A 184 7.35 18.63 26.91
C LEU A 184 8.46 19.56 27.39
N THR A 185 8.85 20.57 26.59
CA THR A 185 9.81 21.60 27.05
C THR A 185 9.24 22.38 28.23
N ARG A 186 8.00 22.89 28.12
CA ARG A 186 7.32 23.62 29.20
C ARG A 186 7.19 22.78 30.48
N LEU A 187 6.85 21.50 30.35
CA LEU A 187 6.77 20.59 31.48
C LEU A 187 8.12 20.44 32.20
N ASN A 188 9.21 20.34 31.44
CA ASN A 188 10.56 20.27 32.02
C ASN A 188 10.97 21.60 32.67
N ASP A 189 10.59 22.74 32.09
CA ASP A 189 10.84 24.06 32.68
C ASP A 189 10.10 24.23 34.00
N VAL A 190 8.81 23.88 34.04
CA VAL A 190 8.01 23.89 35.29
C VAL A 190 8.60 22.92 36.32
N ARG A 191 9.02 21.73 35.91
CA ARG A 191 9.70 20.77 36.81
C ARG A 191 10.98 21.37 37.39
N ARG A 192 11.79 22.07 36.58
CA ARG A 192 13.00 22.76 37.05
C ARG A 192 12.67 23.90 38.01
N GLU A 193 11.65 24.68 37.73
CA GLU A 193 11.19 25.76 38.61
C GLU A 193 10.72 25.22 39.97
N ILE A 194 9.96 24.12 39.96
CA ILE A 194 9.52 23.45 41.20
C ILE A 194 10.72 22.95 42.00
N ILE A 195 11.70 22.29 41.36
CA ILE A 195 12.92 21.81 42.04
C ILE A 195 13.70 22.98 42.64
N ASN A 196 13.90 24.06 41.87
CA ASN A 196 14.62 25.25 42.32
C ASN A 196 13.91 25.98 43.46
N ARG A 197 12.57 26.03 43.46
CA ARG A 197 11.79 26.62 44.56
C ARG A 197 11.70 25.72 45.78
N LYS A 198 11.64 24.40 45.61
CA LYS A 198 11.51 23.44 46.71
C LYS A 198 12.76 23.40 47.58
N ASP A 199 13.95 23.54 46.99
CA ASP A 199 15.22 23.52 47.71
C ASP A 199 16.26 24.47 47.07
N PRO A 200 16.12 25.81 47.22
CA PRO A 200 17.03 26.78 46.60
C PRO A 200 18.47 26.65 47.13
N ALA A 201 18.65 26.38 48.42
CA ALA A 201 19.96 26.18 49.03
C ALA A 201 20.70 24.95 48.47
N LYS A 202 19.99 23.85 48.20
CA LYS A 202 20.60 22.66 47.57
C LYS A 202 20.88 22.88 46.09
N ALA A 203 20.04 23.64 45.38
CA ALA A 203 20.28 23.99 43.98
C ALA A 203 21.54 24.88 43.82
N GLU A 204 21.74 25.86 44.71
CA GLU A 204 22.95 26.66 44.73
C GLU A 204 24.18 25.87 45.17
N ALA A 205 24.04 24.97 46.16
CA ALA A 205 25.11 24.06 46.56
C ALA A 205 25.51 23.13 45.42
N LEU A 206 24.57 22.57 44.65
CA LEU A 206 24.83 21.75 43.47
C LEU A 206 25.46 22.54 42.32
N ARG A 207 25.09 23.82 42.14
CA ARG A 207 25.72 24.71 41.15
C ARG A 207 27.17 25.03 41.48
N LYS A 208 27.48 25.21 42.77
CA LYS A 208 28.82 25.50 43.28
C LYS A 208 29.63 24.22 43.53
N ALA A 209 28.99 23.06 43.58
CA ALA A 209 29.66 21.78 43.77
C ALA A 209 30.47 21.43 42.51
N PRO A 210 31.72 20.96 42.66
CA PRO A 210 32.46 20.39 41.55
C PRO A 210 31.68 19.20 40.98
N LEU A 211 31.63 19.09 39.64
CA LEU A 211 30.89 18.02 38.97
C LEU A 211 31.31 16.66 39.53
N PRO A 212 30.36 15.77 39.87
CA PRO A 212 30.64 14.37 40.18
C PRO A 212 31.55 13.77 39.12
N LYS A 213 32.50 12.92 39.52
CA LYS A 213 33.50 12.32 38.60
C LYS A 213 32.83 11.68 37.38
N GLU A 214 31.71 11.00 37.57
CA GLU A 214 30.90 10.39 36.49
C GLU A 214 30.36 11.41 35.49
N LEU A 215 29.89 12.58 35.96
CA LEU A 215 29.39 13.66 35.10
C LEU A 215 30.53 14.43 34.43
N ALA A 216 31.68 14.57 35.09
CA ALA A 216 32.87 15.18 34.50
C ALA A 216 33.45 14.30 33.37
N ASP A 217 33.49 12.98 33.58
CA ASP A 217 33.88 12.00 32.56
C ASP A 217 32.86 11.98 31.40
N GLY A 218 31.56 12.04 31.71
CA GLY A 218 30.51 12.21 30.70
C GLY A 218 30.65 13.50 29.89
N GLN A 219 30.98 14.62 30.52
CA GLN A 219 31.24 15.89 29.82
C GLN A 219 32.47 15.80 28.92
N LYS A 220 33.53 15.12 29.38
CA LYS A 220 34.73 14.88 28.58
C LYS A 220 34.43 14.00 27.37
N ALA A 221 33.66 12.93 27.55
CA ALA A 221 33.18 12.08 26.46
C ALA A 221 32.35 12.90 25.46
N LEU A 222 31.39 13.70 25.92
CA LEU A 222 30.57 14.55 25.06
C LEU A 222 31.39 15.57 24.26
N ARG A 223 32.41 16.17 24.88
CA ARG A 223 33.35 17.08 24.18
C ARG A 223 34.15 16.36 23.11
N ASN A 224 34.57 15.13 23.38
CA ASN A 224 35.28 14.30 22.39
C ASN A 224 34.34 13.91 21.24
N ASP A 225 33.13 13.45 21.54
CA ASP A 225 32.13 13.07 20.53
C ASP A 225 31.73 14.27 19.67
N TYR A 226 31.58 15.44 20.28
CA TYR A 226 31.31 16.68 19.54
C TYR A 226 32.48 17.08 18.63
N ALA A 227 33.72 16.97 19.10
CA ALA A 227 34.90 17.22 18.28
C ALA A 227 35.01 16.21 17.12
N GLN A 228 34.66 14.95 17.36
CA GLN A 228 34.57 13.92 16.32
C GLN A 228 33.48 14.25 15.31
N LEU A 229 32.30 14.66 15.75
CA LEU A 229 31.20 15.08 14.88
C LEU A 229 31.60 16.26 14.00
N LEU A 230 32.22 17.30 14.55
CA LEU A 230 32.73 18.44 13.77
C LEU A 230 33.77 18.00 12.73
N THR A 231 34.62 17.04 13.08
CA THR A 231 35.61 16.49 12.15
C THR A 231 34.93 15.71 11.02
N LEU A 232 33.92 14.90 11.32
CA LEU A 232 33.15 14.15 10.34
C LEU A 232 32.32 15.08 9.44
N LEU A 233 31.73 16.12 10.01
CA LEU A 233 30.99 17.14 9.27
C LEU A 233 31.91 17.85 8.28
N ARG A 234 33.10 18.27 8.71
CA ARG A 234 34.10 18.85 7.82
C ARG A 234 34.50 17.91 6.68
N LYS A 235 34.74 16.62 6.99
CA LYS A 235 35.01 15.60 5.95
C LYS A 235 33.85 15.46 4.96
N ALA A 236 32.61 15.51 5.44
CA ALA A 236 31.43 15.46 4.58
C ALA A 236 31.30 16.73 3.71
N GLU A 237 31.56 17.91 4.26
CA GLU A 237 31.59 19.17 3.52
C GLU A 237 32.66 19.15 2.42
N ASP A 238 33.87 18.68 2.74
CA ASP A 238 34.96 18.51 1.78
C ASP A 238 34.57 17.52 0.66
N ALA A 239 33.96 16.39 1.02
CA ALA A 239 33.47 15.40 0.05
C ALA A 239 32.35 15.98 -0.86
N VAL A 240 31.42 16.75 -0.31
CA VAL A 240 30.37 17.44 -1.08
C VAL A 240 30.98 18.49 -2.00
N ALA A 241 32.01 19.22 -1.58
CA ALA A 241 32.72 20.16 -2.43
C ALA A 241 33.40 19.46 -3.62
N VAL A 242 34.04 18.29 -3.38
CA VAL A 242 34.63 17.45 -4.44
C VAL A 242 33.56 16.88 -5.37
N LEU A 243 32.41 16.44 -4.86
CA LEU A 243 31.32 15.95 -5.69
C LEU A 243 30.73 17.05 -6.57
N ARG A 244 30.52 18.26 -6.00
CA ARG A 244 30.08 19.43 -6.77
C ARG A 244 31.08 19.81 -7.85
N SER A 245 32.39 19.75 -7.58
CA SER A 245 33.40 20.02 -8.60
C SER A 245 33.42 18.95 -9.70
N ARG A 246 33.31 17.67 -9.36
CA ARG A 246 33.19 16.57 -10.34
C ARG A 246 31.93 16.68 -11.18
N LEU A 247 30.79 17.00 -10.58
CA LEU A 247 29.51 17.22 -11.28
C LEU A 247 29.60 18.42 -12.23
N ALA A 248 30.26 19.51 -11.82
CA ALA A 248 30.51 20.66 -12.66
C ALA A 248 31.42 20.30 -13.86
N THR A 249 32.49 19.53 -13.64
CA THR A 249 33.37 19.05 -14.71
C THR A 249 32.64 18.12 -15.68
N HIS A 250 31.82 17.19 -15.18
CA HIS A 250 31.01 16.30 -16.02
C HIS A 250 29.97 17.08 -16.85
N SER A 251 29.34 18.11 -16.25
CA SER A 251 28.39 18.99 -16.94
C SER A 251 29.08 19.85 -18.01
N ALA A 252 30.32 20.29 -17.76
CA ALA A 252 31.16 20.99 -18.73
C ALA A 252 31.57 20.09 -19.92
N GLN A 253 31.93 18.83 -19.66
CA GLN A 253 32.27 17.84 -20.69
C GLN A 253 31.06 17.45 -21.55
N SER A 254 29.85 17.45 -20.99
CA SER A 254 28.59 17.22 -21.72
C SER A 254 28.10 18.44 -22.53
N GLY A 255 28.88 19.53 -22.59
CA GLY A 255 28.59 20.72 -23.39
C GLY A 255 27.57 21.71 -22.79
N ASN A 256 27.12 21.49 -21.55
CA ASN A 256 26.13 22.35 -20.88
C ASN A 256 26.82 23.24 -19.83
N THR A 257 27.42 24.35 -20.28
CA THR A 257 28.22 25.29 -19.47
C THR A 257 27.39 26.22 -18.59
N LYS A 258 26.06 26.18 -18.66
CA LYS A 258 25.15 27.07 -17.89
C LYS A 258 25.19 26.83 -16.38
N ASN A 259 25.58 25.64 -15.92
CA ASN A 259 25.61 25.28 -14.49
C ASN A 259 27.01 25.31 -13.86
N VAL A 260 28.04 25.77 -14.59
CA VAL A 260 29.41 25.88 -14.07
C VAL A 260 29.64 27.31 -13.56
N PRO A 261 29.81 27.55 -12.25
CA PRO A 261 30.12 28.87 -11.76
C PRO A 261 31.46 29.32 -12.34
N THR A 262 31.46 30.36 -13.17
CA THR A 262 32.69 30.92 -13.74
C THR A 262 33.64 31.34 -12.60
N MET A 263 34.95 31.16 -12.79
CA MET A 263 35.95 31.48 -11.77
C MET A 263 35.83 32.93 -11.24
N GLY A 264 35.37 33.86 -12.08
CA GLY A 264 35.03 35.23 -11.69
C GLY A 264 33.89 35.33 -10.66
N ASN A 265 32.83 34.53 -10.81
CA ASN A 265 31.69 34.49 -9.87
C ASN A 265 32.10 33.87 -8.53
N VAL A 266 32.95 32.83 -8.56
CA VAL A 266 33.50 32.23 -7.34
C VAL A 266 34.42 33.24 -6.64
N ARG A 267 35.32 33.93 -7.36
CA ARG A 267 36.20 34.97 -6.78
C ARG A 267 35.40 36.10 -6.15
N LYS A 268 34.35 36.57 -6.83
CA LYS A 268 33.45 37.61 -6.31
C LYS A 268 32.70 37.16 -5.06
N THR A 269 32.31 35.89 -5.00
CA THR A 269 31.62 35.31 -3.82
C THR A 269 32.58 35.13 -2.65
N VAL A 270 33.81 34.66 -2.89
CA VAL A 270 34.85 34.54 -1.85
C VAL A 270 35.21 35.92 -1.28
N LEU A 271 35.38 36.93 -2.14
CA LEU A 271 35.62 38.31 -1.68
C LEU A 271 34.43 38.82 -0.85
N LYS A 272 33.19 38.57 -1.28
CA LYS A 272 32.00 38.97 -0.52
C LYS A 272 31.87 38.25 0.83
N LEU A 273 32.25 36.98 0.90
CA LEU A 273 32.28 36.21 2.15
C LEU A 273 33.38 36.70 3.09
N ALA A 274 34.55 37.06 2.56
CA ALA A 274 35.62 37.68 3.35
C ALA A 274 35.18 39.02 3.94
N ASP A 275 34.52 39.86 3.14
CA ASP A 275 33.94 41.15 3.58
C ASP A 275 32.88 40.96 4.69
N LEU A 276 32.02 39.95 4.54
CA LEU A 276 31.00 39.61 5.54
C LEU A 276 31.62 39.06 6.83
N ALA A 277 32.66 38.22 6.71
CA ALA A 277 33.38 37.68 7.85
C ALA A 277 34.11 38.79 8.62
N GLU A 278 34.71 39.75 7.93
CA GLU A 278 35.35 40.91 8.55
C GLU A 278 34.34 41.78 9.30
N ARG A 279 33.19 42.08 8.69
CA ARG A 279 32.10 42.82 9.36
C ARG A 279 31.58 42.09 10.58
N LYS A 280 31.35 40.78 10.47
CA LYS A 280 30.90 39.97 11.61
C LYS A 280 31.95 39.88 12.70
N ASN A 281 33.23 39.79 12.35
CA ASN A 281 34.31 39.82 13.32
C ASN A 281 34.38 41.18 14.05
N ASN A 282 34.18 42.29 13.33
CA ASN A 282 34.12 43.62 13.95
C ASN A 282 32.91 43.77 14.88
N GLU A 283 31.73 43.26 14.50
CA GLU A 283 30.56 43.20 15.38
C GLU A 283 30.84 42.36 16.63
N ILE A 284 31.49 41.20 16.49
CA ILE A 284 31.88 40.35 17.63
C ILE A 284 32.87 41.08 18.54
N LEU A 285 33.85 41.81 18.00
CA LEU A 285 34.79 42.58 18.81
C LEU A 285 34.09 43.69 19.61
N ILE A 286 33.09 44.35 19.02
CA ILE A 286 32.26 45.34 19.72
C ILE A 286 31.44 44.67 20.82
N PHE A 287 30.80 43.52 20.53
CA PHE A 287 30.07 42.76 21.53
C PHE A 287 30.97 42.23 22.64
N GLU A 288 32.18 41.79 22.34
CA GLU A 288 33.16 41.37 23.35
C GLU A 288 33.62 42.55 24.21
N ALA A 289 33.81 43.72 23.61
CA ALA A 289 34.14 44.94 24.35
C ALA A 289 32.97 45.35 25.25
N GLU A 290 31.73 45.22 24.80
CA GLU A 290 30.53 45.51 25.58
C GLU A 290 30.29 44.47 26.69
N LEU A 291 30.51 43.18 26.43
CA LEU A 291 30.47 42.11 27.42
C LEU A 291 31.57 42.26 28.48
N ARG A 292 32.77 42.73 28.08
CA ARG A 292 33.83 43.13 29.01
C ARG A 292 33.40 44.34 29.85
N ARG A 293 32.77 45.35 29.25
CA ARG A 293 32.24 46.53 29.97
C ARG A 293 31.14 46.16 30.97
N MET A 294 30.30 45.17 30.64
CA MET A 294 29.23 44.66 31.51
C MET A 294 29.73 43.66 32.57
N GLY A 295 31.05 43.41 32.65
CA GLY A 295 31.64 42.51 33.65
C GLY A 295 31.29 41.02 33.45
N LEU A 296 30.71 40.65 32.31
CA LEU A 296 30.30 39.28 32.00
C LEU A 296 31.42 38.45 31.35
N ALA A 297 32.48 39.11 30.88
CA ALA A 297 33.60 38.48 30.17
C ALA A 297 34.86 38.26 31.02
N ASP A 298 34.77 38.29 32.36
CA ASP A 298 35.89 37.92 33.23
C ASP A 298 35.52 36.85 34.24
N SER A 299 35.57 35.60 33.79
CA SER A 299 35.97 34.46 34.59
C SER A 299 36.27 33.31 33.63
N SER A 300 37.50 32.80 33.66
CA SER A 300 38.00 31.64 32.89
C SER A 300 38.58 31.90 31.49
N ARG A 301 39.73 32.59 31.42
CA ARG A 301 40.81 32.16 30.52
C ARG A 301 42.19 32.39 31.17
N PRO A 302 43.03 31.36 31.32
CA PRO A 302 44.42 31.54 31.74
C PRO A 302 45.18 32.26 30.61
N SER A 303 45.79 33.38 30.94
CA SER A 303 46.64 34.16 30.04
C SER A 303 47.90 33.35 29.73
N SER A 304 47.97 32.73 28.54
CA SER A 304 49.20 32.15 27.98
C SER A 304 49.80 33.09 26.94
N ARG A 305 50.15 34.31 27.35
CA ARG A 305 51.04 35.21 26.60
C ARG A 305 51.94 35.99 27.55
N ALA A 306 52.94 35.30 28.10
CA ALA A 306 54.18 35.90 28.61
C ALA A 306 55.26 34.82 28.74
N SER A 307 55.85 34.40 27.62
CA SER A 307 57.15 33.73 27.60
C SER A 307 57.96 34.27 26.45
N SER A 308 58.65 35.39 26.70
CA SER A 308 59.93 35.73 26.08
C SER A 308 60.47 36.98 26.80
N SER A 309 61.25 36.76 27.85
CA SER A 309 62.24 37.73 28.32
C SER A 309 63.18 37.03 29.29
N ARG A 310 64.45 37.02 28.90
CA ARG A 310 65.59 36.51 29.67
C ARG A 310 65.91 37.48 30.83
N ASN A 311 66.79 37.01 31.73
CA ASN A 311 67.54 37.73 32.79
C ASN A 311 66.92 37.57 34.20
N ALA A 312 67.43 36.70 35.07
CA ALA A 312 68.68 36.79 35.86
C ALA A 312 68.58 37.77 37.05
N GLY A 313 68.56 37.25 38.29
CA GLY A 313 68.66 38.05 39.52
C GLY A 313 68.26 37.32 40.82
N THR A 314 69.24 36.61 41.40
CA THR A 314 69.51 36.24 42.83
C THR A 314 68.44 35.67 43.80
N PRO A 315 68.83 34.72 44.71
CA PRO A 315 67.91 33.94 45.55
C PRO A 315 67.86 34.39 47.02
N ARG A 316 66.79 34.07 47.75
CA ARG A 316 66.84 33.91 49.22
C ARG A 316 65.92 32.79 49.77
N PRO A 317 66.29 32.16 50.91
CA PRO A 317 65.83 30.81 51.30
C PRO A 317 65.00 30.78 52.60
N SER A 318 64.24 29.71 52.82
CA SER A 318 63.89 29.19 54.16
C SER A 318 63.29 27.78 54.01
N ARG A 319 64.05 26.71 54.31
CA ARG A 319 64.00 25.85 55.54
C ARG A 319 62.60 25.30 55.82
N GLY A 320 62.34 24.00 55.61
CA GLY A 320 62.77 22.84 56.40
C GLY A 320 61.48 22.04 56.70
N THR A 321 61.37 20.72 56.85
CA THR A 321 62.29 19.67 57.27
C THR A 321 61.67 18.32 56.85
N SER A 322 62.51 17.41 56.35
CA SER A 322 62.16 15.99 56.16
C SER A 322 62.36 15.25 57.48
N LEU A 323 61.46 14.34 57.84
CA LEU A 323 61.83 13.14 58.59
C LEU A 323 61.13 11.91 57.99
N ARG A 324 62.02 10.98 57.68
CA ARG A 324 61.87 9.64 57.14
C ARG A 324 62.19 8.70 58.30
N ASN A 325 61.42 7.62 58.48
CA ASN A 325 61.76 6.31 59.09
C ASN A 325 60.42 5.57 59.29
N SER A 326 59.99 4.59 58.48
CA SER A 326 60.51 3.25 58.16
C SER A 326 60.38 2.22 59.29
N ILE A 327 59.88 1.02 58.93
CA ILE A 327 59.99 -0.32 59.60
C ILE A 327 58.80 -0.59 60.56
N ALA A 328 57.79 -1.42 60.29
CA ALA A 328 57.63 -2.71 59.59
C ALA A 328 58.36 -3.91 60.23
N ASP A 329 57.55 -4.89 60.62
CA ASP A 329 57.84 -6.34 60.80
C ASP A 329 58.29 -6.88 62.17
N ASN A 330 57.36 -7.58 62.85
CA ASN A 330 57.39 -9.04 63.08
C ASN A 330 56.18 -9.48 63.96
N THR A 331 55.05 -9.98 63.40
CA THR A 331 54.73 -11.37 62.93
C THR A 331 54.22 -12.29 64.07
N PRO A 332 53.55 -13.45 63.83
CA PRO A 332 52.85 -14.00 62.65
C PRO A 332 51.43 -14.58 62.96
N TYR A 333 50.68 -14.92 61.90
CA TYR A 333 49.65 -15.99 61.75
C TYR A 333 48.33 -15.57 61.07
N LEU A 334 48.15 -16.14 59.85
CA LEU A 334 46.96 -16.37 59.03
C LEU A 334 46.32 -15.22 58.21
N THR A 335 46.24 -15.45 56.90
CA THR A 335 45.25 -14.93 55.93
C THR A 335 44.49 -16.13 55.31
N PRO A 336 43.43 -15.95 54.48
CA PRO A 336 42.17 -15.20 54.60
C PRO A 336 40.94 -16.15 54.34
N PRO A 337 39.63 -15.74 54.38
CA PRO A 337 39.00 -15.16 53.18
C PRO A 337 37.75 -14.25 53.40
N THR A 338 37.44 -13.45 52.37
CA THR A 338 36.11 -13.01 51.87
C THR A 338 34.89 -12.94 52.82
N ASN A 339 34.29 -11.75 53.01
CA ASN A 339 32.96 -11.48 52.42
C ASN A 339 32.50 -10.01 52.49
N ARG A 340 31.79 -9.63 51.44
CA ARG A 340 31.09 -8.36 51.18
C ARG A 340 29.80 -8.30 52.00
N THR A 341 29.58 -7.23 52.75
CA THR A 341 28.21 -6.86 53.18
C THR A 341 27.81 -5.60 52.44
N ARG A 342 27.17 -5.79 51.28
CA ARG A 342 26.42 -4.73 50.57
C ARG A 342 25.09 -4.56 51.29
N MET A 343 24.83 -3.37 51.85
CA MET A 343 23.47 -3.01 52.23
C MET A 343 22.57 -3.04 51.00
N THR A 344 21.38 -3.60 51.14
CA THR A 344 20.41 -3.70 50.03
C THR A 344 19.57 -2.43 49.98
N LEU A 345 19.13 -2.07 48.76
CA LEU A 345 18.37 -0.85 48.46
C LEU A 345 17.05 -0.76 49.27
N SER A 346 16.54 -1.91 49.73
CA SER A 346 15.35 -2.06 50.58
C SER A 346 15.55 -1.53 52.02
N GLU A 347 16.76 -1.61 52.58
CA GLU A 347 17.06 -1.07 53.92
C GLU A 347 17.21 0.46 53.91
N VAL A 348 17.61 1.02 52.77
CA VAL A 348 17.71 2.48 52.56
C VAL A 348 16.31 3.10 52.46
N ASN A 349 15.36 2.44 51.80
CA ASN A 349 13.99 2.93 51.65
C ASN A 349 13.19 2.94 52.95
N ARG A 350 13.44 2.02 53.91
CA ARG A 350 12.76 2.04 55.22
C ARG A 350 13.08 3.27 56.07
N ARG A 351 14.22 3.93 55.82
CA ARG A 351 14.66 5.11 56.58
C ARG A 351 14.15 6.42 56.00
N ALA A 352 13.61 6.40 54.78
CA ALA A 352 13.00 7.54 54.11
C ALA A 352 11.52 7.24 53.87
N LEU A 353 10.67 7.67 54.82
CA LEU A 353 9.20 7.57 54.80
C LEU A 353 8.58 7.88 53.42
N THR A 354 8.48 6.87 52.56
CA THR A 354 7.82 6.91 51.25
C THR A 354 6.95 5.65 51.16
N PRO A 355 5.70 5.75 50.68
CA PRO A 355 4.79 4.61 50.66
C PRO A 355 5.15 3.62 49.55
N ASP A 356 5.12 2.32 49.89
CA ASP A 356 5.43 1.18 49.03
C ASP A 356 4.43 1.05 47.88
N VAL A 357 4.94 0.77 46.67
CA VAL A 357 4.17 0.24 45.55
C VAL A 357 4.72 -1.15 45.21
N GLU A 358 3.84 -2.15 45.28
CA GLU A 358 4.12 -3.57 45.14
C GLU A 358 4.79 -3.95 43.81
N ALA A 359 5.57 -5.04 43.89
CA ALA A 359 6.46 -5.55 42.87
C ALA A 359 5.73 -6.16 41.66
N THR A 360 6.14 -5.74 40.46
CA THR A 360 5.92 -6.48 39.19
C THR A 360 7.28 -6.61 38.48
N PRO A 361 7.66 -7.79 37.95
CA PRO A 361 9.03 -8.04 37.48
C PRO A 361 9.26 -7.40 36.11
N THR A 362 10.22 -6.47 36.02
CA THR A 362 10.64 -5.88 34.73
C THR A 362 12.11 -6.23 34.46
N PRO A 363 12.46 -6.73 33.25
CA PRO A 363 13.79 -7.28 32.95
C PRO A 363 14.87 -6.21 32.87
N GLY A 364 16.07 -6.57 33.35
CA GLY A 364 17.23 -5.70 33.43
C GLY A 364 17.75 -5.26 32.05
N LYS A 365 17.63 -3.97 31.77
CA LYS A 365 18.48 -3.23 30.84
C LYS A 365 18.47 -1.76 31.25
N GLY A 366 19.66 -1.20 31.40
CA GLY A 366 19.93 0.03 32.13
C GLY A 366 19.16 1.25 31.61
N TYR A 367 18.43 1.88 32.52
CA TYR A 367 17.97 3.25 32.37
C TYR A 367 19.06 4.19 32.90
N GLY A 368 19.89 4.68 31.98
CA GLY A 368 20.76 5.83 32.21
C GLY A 368 20.00 7.14 31.99
N LEU A 369 20.49 8.19 32.65
CA LEU A 369 19.93 9.55 32.77
C LEU A 369 19.83 10.37 31.45
N PHE A 370 19.84 9.72 30.28
CA PHE A 370 19.72 10.36 28.97
C PHE A 370 18.61 9.69 28.16
N TYR A 371 17.50 10.39 28.01
CA TYR A 371 16.39 9.98 27.15
C TYR A 371 16.80 10.15 25.68
N THR A 372 17.16 9.04 25.02
CA THR A 372 17.14 8.94 23.56
C THR A 372 15.71 8.64 23.12
N PRO A 373 15.08 9.45 22.26
CA PRO A 373 13.76 9.15 21.71
C PRO A 373 13.82 7.82 20.95
N GLU A 374 12.79 6.98 21.08
CA GLU A 374 12.64 5.82 20.20
C GLU A 374 12.61 6.29 18.75
N GLY A 375 13.53 5.74 17.94
CA GLY A 375 13.78 6.14 16.56
C GLY A 375 15.14 6.78 16.30
N SER A 376 15.94 7.07 17.33
CA SER A 376 17.35 7.46 17.14
C SER A 376 18.21 6.23 16.83
N PRO A 377 18.96 6.22 15.71
CA PRO A 377 19.72 5.06 15.28
C PRO A 377 20.88 4.79 16.23
N SER A 378 20.79 3.70 16.97
CA SER A 378 21.88 3.17 17.78
C SER A 378 23.07 2.81 16.89
N SER A 379 24.20 3.48 17.11
CA SER A 379 25.61 3.08 16.94
C SER A 379 25.97 1.87 16.04
N GLY A 380 25.39 1.76 14.84
CA GLY A 380 25.75 0.79 13.80
C GLY A 380 26.02 1.41 12.43
N LYS A 381 26.16 2.74 12.37
CA LYS A 381 26.21 3.53 11.13
C LYS A 381 27.60 3.61 10.51
N GLY A 382 27.99 2.51 9.87
CA GLY A 382 29.01 2.50 8.82
C GLY A 382 28.61 1.61 7.64
N MET A 383 27.72 0.64 7.85
CA MET A 383 27.39 -0.38 6.86
C MET A 383 26.15 -0.04 6.03
N GLU A 384 25.21 0.73 6.58
CA GLU A 384 23.91 1.01 5.96
C GLU A 384 23.99 2.06 4.85
N VAL A 385 24.85 3.08 5.02
CA VAL A 385 25.07 4.13 3.99
C VAL A 385 25.89 3.57 2.82
N SER A 386 26.85 2.68 3.11
CA SER A 386 27.60 1.95 2.07
C SER A 386 26.70 0.98 1.31
N ARG A 387 25.81 0.25 2.00
CA ARG A 387 24.80 -0.61 1.34
C ARG A 387 23.85 0.19 0.45
N LEU A 388 23.49 1.41 0.84
CA LEU A 388 22.65 2.28 0.00
C LEU A 388 23.43 2.79 -1.23
N GLY A 389 24.71 3.08 -1.08
CA GLY A 389 25.61 3.44 -2.19
C GLY A 389 25.79 2.30 -3.19
N ASP A 390 26.04 1.08 -2.68
CA ASP A 390 26.22 -0.12 -3.50
C ASP A 390 24.93 -0.46 -4.27
N LEU A 391 23.75 -0.34 -3.64
CA LEU A 391 22.46 -0.55 -4.32
C LEU A 391 22.21 0.45 -5.45
N VAL A 392 22.63 1.71 -5.26
CA VAL A 392 22.46 2.76 -6.28
C VAL A 392 23.36 2.50 -7.47
N ASP A 393 24.61 2.09 -7.24
CA ASP A 393 25.53 1.74 -8.32
C ASP A 393 25.08 0.48 -9.08
N GLU A 394 24.54 -0.53 -8.39
CA GLU A 394 24.03 -1.77 -8.99
C GLU A 394 22.78 -1.54 -9.87
N HIS A 395 21.90 -0.61 -9.47
CA HIS A 395 20.68 -0.30 -10.24
C HIS A 395 20.87 0.78 -11.32
N MET A 396 21.98 1.53 -11.32
CA MET A 396 22.22 2.62 -12.27
C MET A 396 22.29 2.13 -13.74
N ASP A 397 22.86 0.95 -13.98
CA ASP A 397 22.97 0.41 -15.33
C ASP A 397 21.62 -0.14 -15.84
N THR A 398 20.83 -0.77 -14.97
CA THR A 398 19.45 -1.18 -15.30
C THR A 398 18.55 0.03 -15.61
N LEU A 399 18.73 1.15 -14.90
CA LEU A 399 18.02 2.40 -15.18
C LEU A 399 18.44 3.03 -16.52
N ARG A 400 19.73 2.93 -16.88
CA ARG A 400 20.22 3.36 -18.19
C ARG A 400 19.67 2.50 -19.32
N GLU A 401 19.59 1.20 -19.14
CA GLU A 401 19.02 0.28 -20.13
C GLU A 401 17.52 0.51 -20.31
N THR A 402 16.75 0.60 -19.22
CA THR A 402 15.31 0.90 -19.30
C THR A 402 15.04 2.29 -19.90
N ALA A 403 15.91 3.28 -19.67
CA ALA A 403 15.83 4.58 -20.33
C ALA A 403 16.13 4.48 -21.85
N LYS A 404 17.13 3.68 -22.26
CA LYS A 404 17.42 3.42 -23.68
C LYS A 404 16.25 2.70 -24.37
N SER A 405 15.70 1.67 -23.75
CA SER A 405 14.54 0.92 -24.28
C SER A 405 13.32 1.80 -24.43
N ARG A 406 13.00 2.65 -23.43
CA ARG A 406 11.92 3.64 -23.54
C ARG A 406 12.14 4.61 -24.69
N LYS A 407 13.36 5.09 -24.90
CA LYS A 407 13.70 5.98 -26.02
C LYS A 407 13.55 5.28 -27.38
N GLN A 408 13.94 4.02 -27.48
CA GLN A 408 13.77 3.21 -28.70
C GLN A 408 12.28 2.97 -29.00
N VAL A 409 11.49 2.58 -28.00
CA VAL A 409 10.04 2.37 -28.12
C VAL A 409 9.33 3.68 -28.51
N ALA A 410 9.67 4.80 -27.86
CA ALA A 410 9.11 6.10 -28.21
C ALA A 410 9.45 6.52 -29.65
N ASN A 411 10.67 6.25 -30.11
CA ASN A 411 11.06 6.51 -31.50
C ASN A 411 10.34 5.59 -32.49
N GLY A 412 10.14 4.32 -32.14
CA GLY A 412 9.38 3.35 -32.93
C GLY A 412 7.91 3.73 -33.06
N LEU A 413 7.27 4.12 -31.96
CA LEU A 413 5.90 4.65 -31.93
C LEU A 413 5.80 5.93 -32.76
N LYS A 414 6.76 6.85 -32.63
CA LYS A 414 6.81 8.06 -33.45
C LYS A 414 6.91 7.74 -34.95
N ALA A 415 7.75 6.78 -35.33
CA ALA A 415 7.88 6.34 -36.72
C ALA A 415 6.60 5.66 -37.24
N ALA A 416 5.94 4.84 -36.43
CA ALA A 416 4.67 4.20 -36.77
C ALA A 416 3.53 5.23 -36.94
N LEU A 417 3.46 6.24 -36.07
CA LEU A 417 2.49 7.32 -36.16
C LEU A 417 2.72 8.21 -37.40
N LEU A 418 3.97 8.46 -37.77
CA LEU A 418 4.31 9.15 -39.03
C LEU A 418 3.92 8.32 -40.25
N LYS A 419 4.16 7.00 -40.24
CA LYS A 419 3.74 6.09 -41.33
C LYS A 419 2.22 6.03 -41.49
N ARG A 420 1.47 6.23 -40.40
CA ARG A 420 -0.01 6.27 -40.39
C ARG A 420 -0.60 7.65 -40.70
N GLY A 421 0.24 8.65 -41.04
CA GLY A 421 -0.19 9.97 -41.48
C GLY A 421 -0.68 10.91 -40.37
N VAL A 422 -0.39 10.61 -39.10
CA VAL A 422 -0.83 11.44 -37.97
C VAL A 422 0.07 12.68 -37.86
N LYS A 423 -0.51 13.89 -37.92
CA LYS A 423 0.22 15.16 -37.74
C LYS A 423 0.79 15.25 -36.32
N VAL A 424 2.12 15.30 -36.19
CA VAL A 424 2.82 15.47 -34.91
C VAL A 424 3.20 16.94 -34.73
N THR A 425 2.61 17.61 -33.74
CA THR A 425 3.00 18.96 -33.31
C THR A 425 4.22 18.90 -32.38
N LYS A 426 5.31 19.55 -32.77
CA LYS A 426 6.53 19.67 -31.96
C LYS A 426 6.38 20.88 -31.04
N VAL A 427 6.20 20.63 -29.74
CA VAL A 427 6.26 21.68 -28.70
C VAL A 427 7.74 21.98 -28.46
N HIS A 428 8.13 23.24 -28.66
CA HIS A 428 9.51 23.73 -28.55
C HIS A 428 9.82 24.26 -27.16
#